data_AF-A0AAW2BNU9-F1
#
_entry.id   AF-A0AAW2BNU9-F1
#
_cell.length_a   1.000
_cell.length_b   1.000
_cell.length_c   1.000
_cell.angle_alpha   90.00
_cell.angle_beta   90.00
_cell.angle_gamma   90.00
#
_symmetry.space_group_name_H-M   'P 1'
#
loop_
_entity.id
_entity.type
_entity.pdbx_description
1 polymer ?
#
loop_
_entity_poly.entity_id
_entity_poly.type
_entity_poly.pdbx_seq_one_letter_code
_entity_poly.pdbx_strand_id
1 'polypeptide(L)'
;MKQTRIARVKWTAPNRNGYKTNFDGVMFYDSGEAGLGVVIRNHEGEVTVELFGKIPLPPFVAQLQLIAARRAVLFFWESFSFSHVYRQGNSVANALAKKARFDSFLTVWKESVLPDICTHVLADRPFLINKTYQN
;
A
#
# COMPACT_ATOMS: atom_id res chain seq x y z
N MET A 1 3.15 27.09 -1.19
CA MET A 1 2.17 26.00 -1.41
C MET A 1 1.71 25.50 -0.04
N LYS A 2 0.40 25.54 0.26
CA LYS A 2 -0.12 25.07 1.55
C LYS A 2 -0.03 23.55 1.59
N GLN A 3 0.81 23.00 2.47
CA GLN A 3 0.82 21.58 2.80
C GLN A 3 -0.60 21.21 3.27
N THR A 4 -1.33 20.43 2.48
CA THR A 4 -2.60 19.85 2.94
C THR A 4 -2.28 19.05 4.20
N ARG A 5 -2.82 19.46 5.35
CA ARG A 5 -2.78 18.67 6.58
C ARG A 5 -3.66 17.44 6.35
N ILE A 6 -3.07 16.41 5.75
CA ILE A 6 -3.67 15.08 5.72
C ILE A 6 -3.61 14.59 7.17
N ALA A 7 -4.77 14.41 7.78
CA ALA A 7 -4.85 13.91 9.14
C ALA A 7 -4.02 12.62 9.27
N ARG A 8 -3.30 12.49 10.38
CA ARG A 8 -2.54 11.27 10.68
C ARG A 8 -3.56 10.18 11.00
N VAL A 9 -4.02 9.46 9.97
CA VAL A 9 -5.00 8.39 10.13
C VAL A 9 -4.28 7.22 10.80
N LYS A 10 -4.70 6.88 12.03
CA LYS A 10 -4.29 5.63 12.67
C LYS A 10 -4.93 4.47 11.91
N TRP A 11 -4.17 3.39 11.70
CA TRP A 11 -4.76 2.21 11.08
C TRP A 11 -5.83 1.61 12.00
N THR A 12 -7.01 1.39 11.43
CA THR A 12 -8.13 0.68 12.06
C THR A 12 -8.49 -0.53 11.22
N ALA A 13 -8.72 -1.68 11.86
CA ALA A 13 -9.13 -2.89 11.19
C ALA A 13 -10.45 -2.69 10.43
N PRO A 14 -10.58 -3.23 9.21
CA PRO A 14 -11.89 -3.35 8.56
C PRO A 14 -12.78 -4.36 9.31
N ASN A 15 -14.06 -4.42 8.96
CA ASN A 15 -14.97 -5.45 9.46
C ASN A 15 -14.47 -6.86 9.09
N ARG A 16 -14.94 -7.92 9.76
CA ARG A 16 -14.44 -9.30 9.57
C ARG A 16 -14.43 -9.80 8.11
N ASN A 17 -15.41 -9.38 7.31
CA ASN A 17 -15.51 -9.74 5.88
C ASN A 17 -14.96 -8.63 4.96
N GLY A 18 -14.31 -7.63 5.53
CA GLY A 18 -13.77 -6.48 4.83
C GLY A 18 -12.27 -6.58 4.66
N TYR A 19 -11.80 -5.92 3.61
CA TYR A 19 -10.39 -5.75 3.35
C TYR A 19 -10.01 -4.28 3.43
N LYS A 20 -8.74 -4.04 3.72
CA LYS A 20 -8.16 -2.71 3.77
C LYS A 20 -6.97 -2.60 2.85
N THR A 21 -7.01 -1.56 2.03
CA THR A 21 -6.00 -1.31 1.02
C THR A 21 -5.12 -0.13 1.43
N ASN A 22 -3.83 -0.39 1.44
CA ASN A 22 -2.75 0.56 1.67
C ASN A 22 -1.94 0.70 0.39
N PHE A 23 -1.47 1.90 0.06
CA PHE A 23 -0.68 2.16 -1.14
C PHE A 23 0.38 3.24 -0.90
N ASP A 24 1.43 3.21 -1.72
CA ASP A 24 2.49 4.23 -1.76
C ASP A 24 3.07 4.36 -3.17
N GLY A 25 3.83 5.43 -3.39
CA GLY A 25 4.52 5.69 -4.64
C GLY A 25 5.90 6.32 -4.44
N VAL A 26 6.85 5.92 -5.27
CA VAL A 26 8.24 6.41 -5.25
C VAL A 26 8.65 6.89 -6.64
N MET A 27 9.27 8.06 -6.74
CA MET A 27 9.81 8.58 -8.01
C MET A 27 11.26 8.13 -8.21
N PHE A 28 11.58 7.71 -9.43
CA PHE A 28 12.93 7.35 -9.89
C PHE A 28 13.34 8.37 -10.96
N TYR A 29 13.84 9.52 -10.51
CA TYR A 29 14.18 10.65 -11.40
C TYR A 29 15.29 10.32 -12.40
N ASP A 30 16.20 9.42 -12.02
CA ASP A 30 17.30 8.95 -12.85
C ASP A 30 16.85 8.09 -14.04
N SER A 31 15.75 7.35 -13.90
CA SER A 31 15.15 6.58 -15.01
C SER A 31 13.94 7.25 -15.66
N GLY A 32 13.45 8.37 -15.11
CA GLY A 32 12.23 9.00 -15.60
C GLY A 32 10.99 8.12 -15.36
N GLU A 33 10.99 7.33 -14.29
CA GLU A 33 9.91 6.42 -13.92
C GLU A 33 9.40 6.69 -12.50
N ALA A 34 8.28 6.07 -12.15
CA ALA A 34 7.81 6.00 -10.78
C ALA A 34 7.26 4.62 -10.46
N GLY A 35 7.61 4.12 -9.28
CA GLY A 35 7.11 2.86 -8.73
C GLY A 35 5.84 3.06 -7.93
N LEU A 36 4.95 2.08 -8.01
CA LEU A 36 3.69 1.98 -7.28
C LEU A 36 3.73 0.72 -6.44
N GLY A 37 3.28 0.80 -5.19
CA GLY A 37 3.14 -0.35 -4.31
C GLY A 37 1.82 -0.31 -3.58
N VAL A 38 1.16 -1.47 -3.49
CA VAL A 38 -0.16 -1.67 -2.91
C VAL A 38 -0.13 -2.94 -2.09
N VAL A 39 -0.69 -2.89 -0.88
CA VAL A 39 -0.92 -4.06 -0.04
C VAL A 39 -2.37 -4.09 0.40
N ILE A 40 -2.99 -5.25 0.30
CA ILE A 40 -4.33 -5.52 0.77
C ILE A 40 -4.23 -6.42 1.99
N ARG A 41 -4.96 -6.06 3.04
CA ARG A 41 -4.97 -6.77 4.31
C ARG A 41 -6.38 -7.15 4.74
N ASN A 42 -6.51 -8.27 5.44
CA ASN A 42 -7.76 -8.67 6.10
C ASN A 42 -7.98 -7.91 7.42
N HIS A 43 -9.06 -8.23 8.13
CA HIS A 43 -9.40 -7.63 9.43
C HIS A 43 -8.39 -7.93 10.55
N GLU A 44 -7.57 -8.97 10.40
CA GLU A 44 -6.51 -9.33 11.35
C GLU A 44 -5.19 -8.60 11.04
N GLY A 45 -5.16 -7.82 9.95
CA GLY A 45 -3.98 -7.10 9.49
C GLY A 45 -3.02 -7.95 8.65
N GLU A 46 -3.38 -9.19 8.36
CA GLU A 46 -2.58 -10.10 7.53
C GLU A 46 -2.62 -9.67 6.07
N VAL A 47 -1.49 -9.82 5.37
CA VAL A 47 -1.41 -9.52 3.94
C VAL A 47 -2.10 -10.62 3.15
N THR A 48 -3.07 -10.24 2.32
CA THR A 48 -3.75 -11.16 1.41
C THR A 48 -3.30 -10.98 -0.04
N VAL A 49 -2.90 -9.75 -0.39
CA VAL A 49 -2.43 -9.39 -1.73
C VAL A 49 -1.34 -8.34 -1.65
N GLU A 50 -0.30 -8.52 -2.47
CA GLU A 50 0.73 -7.53 -2.76
C GLU A 50 0.70 -7.20 -4.24
N LEU A 51 0.74 -5.92 -4.58
CA LEU A 51 0.78 -5.45 -5.96
C LEU A 51 1.81 -4.35 -6.09
N PHE A 52 2.64 -4.45 -7.12
CA PHE A 52 3.57 -3.40 -7.46
C PHE A 52 3.79 -3.32 -8.96
N GLY A 53 4.21 -2.15 -9.42
CA GLY A 53 4.55 -1.94 -10.82
C GLY A 53 5.00 -0.52 -11.05
N LYS A 54 5.58 -0.25 -12.21
CA LYS A 54 6.08 1.08 -12.56
C LYS A 54 5.24 1.77 -13.64
N ILE A 55 5.40 3.07 -13.71
CA ILE A 55 4.82 3.96 -14.72
C ILE A 55 5.86 5.00 -15.15
N PRO A 56 5.67 5.69 -16.29
CA PRO A 56 6.44 6.89 -16.58
C PRO A 56 6.31 7.93 -15.47
N LEU A 57 7.37 8.70 -15.21
CA LEU A 57 7.41 9.71 -14.15
C LEU A 57 6.24 10.69 -14.31
N PRO A 58 5.29 10.72 -13.36
CA PRO A 58 4.22 11.71 -13.40
C PRO A 58 4.79 13.09 -13.05
N PRO A 59 4.18 14.18 -13.53
CA PRO A 59 4.64 15.54 -13.23
C PRO A 59 4.56 15.89 -11.74
N PHE A 60 3.74 15.19 -10.94
CA PHE A 60 3.57 15.46 -9.51
C PHE A 60 3.31 14.17 -8.69
N VAL A 61 3.81 14.13 -7.45
CA VAL A 61 3.62 13.02 -6.49
C VAL A 61 2.14 12.70 -6.21
N ALA A 62 1.28 13.72 -6.18
CA ALA A 62 -0.15 13.53 -5.93
C ALA A 62 -0.83 12.67 -7.01
N GLN A 63 -0.39 12.78 -8.27
CA GLN A 63 -0.89 11.92 -9.35
C GLN A 63 -0.43 10.48 -9.20
N LEU A 64 0.79 10.26 -8.68
CA LEU A 64 1.31 8.92 -8.42
C LEU A 64 0.45 8.15 -7.41
N GLN A 65 0.12 8.82 -6.30
CA GLN A 65 -0.76 8.28 -5.26
C GLN A 65 -2.16 7.96 -5.81
N LEU A 66 -2.71 8.83 -6.67
CA LEU A 66 -4.00 8.60 -7.32
C LEU A 66 -3.98 7.39 -8.28
N ILE A 67 -2.89 7.22 -9.04
CA ILE A 67 -2.73 6.09 -9.96
C ILE A 67 -2.60 4.78 -9.17
N ALA A 68 -1.83 4.77 -8.08
CA ALA A 68 -1.73 3.62 -7.18
C ALA A 68 -3.11 3.20 -6.64
N ALA A 69 -3.86 4.19 -6.13
CA ALA A 69 -5.21 3.97 -5.61
C ALA A 69 -6.16 3.46 -6.70
N ARG A 70 -6.15 4.07 -7.90
CA ARG A 70 -6.98 3.64 -9.04
C ARG A 70 -6.68 2.20 -9.45
N ARG A 71 -5.41 1.81 -9.51
CA ARG A 71 -5.06 0.41 -9.82
C ARG A 71 -5.57 -0.53 -8.73
N ALA A 72 -5.40 -0.18 -7.47
CA ALA A 72 -5.92 -1.01 -6.37
C ALA A 72 -7.44 -1.21 -6.43
N VAL A 73 -8.20 -0.18 -6.83
CA VAL A 73 -9.65 -0.27 -7.08
C VAL A 73 -9.98 -1.20 -8.26
N LEU A 74 -9.26 -1.07 -9.38
CA LEU A 74 -9.53 -1.85 -10.59
C LEU A 74 -9.24 -3.35 -10.43
N PHE A 75 -8.34 -3.72 -9.53
CA PHE A 75 -7.96 -5.12 -9.33
C PHE A 75 -8.93 -5.91 -8.44
N PHE A 76 -9.83 -5.27 -7.69
CA PHE A 76 -10.70 -5.98 -6.76
C PHE A 76 -12.13 -5.43 -6.69
N TRP A 77 -13.09 -6.33 -6.84
CA TRP A 77 -14.52 -6.06 -6.82
C TRP A 77 -15.15 -6.80 -5.64
N GLU A 78 -15.12 -6.19 -4.45
CA GLU A 78 -15.91 -6.53 -3.26
C GLU A 78 -15.70 -5.42 -2.20
N SER A 79 -16.33 -5.47 -1.03
CA SER A 79 -16.39 -4.35 -0.06
C SER A 79 -15.02 -3.88 0.47
N PHE A 80 -14.38 -2.89 -0.17
CA PHE A 80 -13.08 -2.33 0.26
C PHE A 80 -13.20 -1.04 1.07
N SER A 81 -12.34 -0.93 2.09
CA SER A 81 -12.01 0.34 2.73
C SER A 81 -10.63 0.83 2.26
N PHE A 82 -10.58 2.06 1.74
CA PHE A 82 -9.32 2.69 1.34
C PHE A 82 -8.79 3.56 2.47
N SER A 83 -7.51 3.41 2.81
CA SER A 83 -6.87 4.29 3.77
C SER A 83 -5.44 4.56 3.33
N HIS A 84 -5.17 5.81 2.95
CA HIS A 84 -3.80 6.27 2.86
C HIS A 84 -3.27 6.51 4.28
N VAL A 85 -2.44 5.59 4.77
CA VAL A 85 -1.83 5.68 6.10
C VAL A 85 -0.41 6.26 5.97
N TYR A 86 -0.16 7.37 6.65
CA TYR A 86 1.14 8.05 6.56
C TYR A 86 2.20 7.37 7.45
N ARG A 87 3.23 6.79 6.80
CA ARG A 87 4.48 6.18 7.33
C ARG A 87 4.35 5.00 8.32
N GLN A 88 3.41 5.00 9.26
CA GLN A 88 3.22 3.91 10.23
C GLN A 88 2.28 2.85 9.66
N GLY A 89 2.69 1.57 9.61
CA GLY A 89 1.87 0.51 9.03
C GLY A 89 1.73 0.57 7.50
N ASN A 90 2.59 1.34 6.81
CA ASN A 90 2.63 1.47 5.35
C ASN A 90 3.99 1.06 4.77
N SER A 91 4.85 0.40 5.56
CA SER A 91 6.21 0.07 5.11
C SER A 91 6.20 -0.96 3.99
N VAL A 92 5.21 -1.86 3.98
CA VAL A 92 5.02 -2.84 2.89
C VAL A 92 4.71 -2.14 1.56
N ALA A 93 3.73 -1.22 1.52
CA ALA A 93 3.39 -0.51 0.30
C ALA A 93 4.58 0.31 -0.25
N ASN A 94 5.36 0.94 0.63
CA ASN A 94 6.59 1.64 0.25
C ASN A 94 7.67 0.69 -0.29
N ALA A 95 7.88 -0.47 0.35
CA ALA A 95 8.86 -1.47 -0.10
C ALA A 95 8.49 -2.01 -1.49
N LEU A 96 7.22 -2.33 -1.69
CA LEU A 96 6.64 -2.71 -2.98
C LEU A 96 6.85 -1.63 -4.05
N ALA A 97 6.60 -0.36 -3.72
CA ALA A 97 6.84 0.75 -4.64
C ALA A 97 8.32 0.88 -5.04
N LYS A 98 9.25 0.63 -4.11
CA LYS A 98 10.69 0.61 -4.42
C LYS A 98 11.08 -0.61 -5.25
N LYS A 99 10.51 -1.78 -4.96
CA LYS A 99 10.76 -3.03 -5.68
C LYS A 99 10.40 -2.92 -7.16
N ALA A 100 9.36 -2.15 -7.49
CA ALA A 100 8.95 -1.86 -8.87
C ALA A 100 10.06 -1.26 -9.75
N ARG A 101 11.14 -0.72 -9.17
CA ARG A 101 12.32 -0.27 -9.92
C ARG A 101 12.94 -1.39 -10.78
N PHE A 102 12.91 -2.62 -10.29
CA PHE A 102 13.60 -3.76 -10.91
C PHE A 102 12.68 -4.64 -11.75
N ASP A 103 11.38 -4.33 -11.80
CA ASP A 103 10.39 -5.12 -12.53
C ASP A 103 9.79 -4.29 -13.66
N SER A 104 9.67 -4.91 -14.83
CA SER A 104 9.15 -4.28 -16.04
C SER A 104 7.62 -4.30 -16.11
N PHE A 105 6.97 -5.15 -15.31
CA PHE A 105 5.54 -5.40 -15.42
C PHE A 105 4.80 -5.13 -14.10
N LEU A 106 3.48 -5.12 -14.20
CA LEU A 106 2.63 -5.15 -13.02
C LEU A 106 2.65 -6.58 -12.45
N THR A 107 3.14 -6.70 -11.23
CA THR A 107 3.22 -7.97 -10.52
C THR A 107 2.19 -8.01 -9.41
N VAL A 108 1.40 -9.09 -9.39
CA VAL A 108 0.37 -9.36 -8.38
C VAL A 108 0.71 -10.68 -7.70
N TRP A 109 0.87 -10.62 -6.39
CA TRP A 109 1.16 -11.76 -5.54
C TRP A 109 -0.01 -11.98 -4.59
N LYS A 110 -0.56 -13.18 -4.55
CA LYS A 110 -1.74 -13.56 -3.76
C LYS A 110 -1.37 -14.65 -2.76
N GLU A 111 -2.10 -14.70 -1.64
CA GLU A 111 -2.13 -15.81 -0.67
C GLU A 111 -0.80 -16.10 0.08
N SER A 112 0.28 -15.40 -0.25
CA SER A 112 1.55 -15.44 0.48
C SER A 112 2.24 -14.08 0.44
N VAL A 113 3.36 -13.93 1.14
CA VAL A 113 4.16 -12.69 1.20
C VAL A 113 5.49 -12.93 0.48
N LEU A 114 5.90 -11.99 -0.37
CA LEU A 114 7.21 -12.04 -1.01
C LEU A 114 8.33 -12.10 0.06
N PRO A 115 9.33 -13.00 -0.07
CA PRO A 115 10.34 -13.19 0.97
C PRO A 115 11.08 -11.92 1.38
N ASP A 116 11.35 -11.01 0.43
CA ASP A 116 12.01 -9.73 0.66
C ASP A 116 11.09 -8.64 1.25
N ILE A 117 9.79 -8.90 1.33
CA ILE A 117 8.78 -8.02 1.93
C ILE A 117 8.41 -8.44 3.36
N CYS A 118 8.68 -9.68 3.76
CA CYS A 118 8.36 -10.22 5.09
C CYS A 118 8.82 -9.33 6.27
N THR A 119 10.01 -8.73 6.17
CA THR A 119 10.54 -7.83 7.21
C THR A 119 9.68 -6.58 7.39
N HIS A 120 9.12 -6.05 6.31
CA HIS A 120 8.20 -4.92 6.32
C HIS A 120 6.83 -5.29 6.89
N VAL A 121 6.35 -6.51 6.63
CA VAL A 121 5.11 -7.02 7.25
C VAL A 121 5.27 -7.09 8.77
N LEU A 122 6.41 -7.61 9.25
CA LEU A 122 6.72 -7.65 10.69
C LEU A 122 6.85 -6.26 11.30
N ALA A 123 7.49 -5.32 10.58
CA ALA A 123 7.63 -3.94 11.03
C ALA A 123 6.29 -3.19 11.12
N ASP A 124 5.33 -3.49 10.24
CA ASP A 124 4.00 -2.89 10.28
C ASP A 124 3.13 -3.46 11.41
N ARG A 125 3.36 -4.72 11.84
CA ARG A 125 2.49 -5.46 12.78
C ARG A 125 2.10 -4.70 14.06
N PRO A 126 3.00 -4.00 14.78
CA PRO A 126 2.63 -3.25 15.99
C PRO A 126 1.64 -2.10 15.75
N PHE A 127 1.59 -1.57 14.52
CA PHE A 127 0.70 -0.46 14.15
C PHE A 127 -0.66 -0.95 13.63
N LEU A 128 -0.75 -2.22 13.23
CA LEU A 128 -1.96 -2.84 12.69
C LEU A 128 -2.78 -3.50 13.79
N ILE A 129 -2.12 -4.11 14.78
CA ILE A 129 -2.82 -4.78 15.88
C ILE A 129 -3.03 -3.77 17.01
N ASN A 130 -4.12 -3.01 16.92
CA ASN A 130 -4.61 -2.29 18.08
C ASN A 130 -5.42 -3.29 18.92
N LYS A 131 -4.83 -3.84 20.00
CA LYS A 131 -5.52 -4.71 20.96
C LYS A 131 -6.59 -3.91 21.72
N THR A 132 -7.69 -3.61 21.07
CA THR A 132 -8.95 -3.27 21.71
C THR A 132 -9.97 -4.18 21.08
N TYR A 133 -10.00 -5.44 21.54
CA TYR A 133 -11.25 -6.17 21.59
C TYR A 133 -12.17 -5.32 22.46
N GLN A 134 -13.09 -4.59 21.83
CA GLN A 134 -14.25 -4.10 22.54
C GLN A 134 -15.22 -5.28 22.62
N ASN A 135 -15.43 -5.74 23.85
CA ASN A 135 -16.47 -6.68 24.24
C ASN A 135 -17.85 -6.16 23.82
#